data_AF-X0ZND5-F1
#
_entry.id   AF-X0ZND5-F1
#
_cell.length_a   1.000
_cell.length_b   1.000
_cell.length_c   1.000
_cell.angle_alpha   90.00
_cell.angle_beta   90.00
_cell.angle_gamma   90.00
#
_symmetry.space_group_name_H-M   'P 1'
#
loop_
_entity.id
_entity.type
_entity.pdbx_description
1 polymer ?
#
loop_
_entity_poly.entity_id
_entity_poly.type
_entity_poly.pdbx_seq_one_letter_code
_entity_poly.pdbx_strand_id
1 'polypeptide(L)'
;MQRKRFNIRELGIETKAKIFADLDVGSLVTHAVRKGEGELSRGGTLVIKTREDHPKYGPGRHTGRSPQDRFFMDHPEIHDNIDWQVQDAKSKKPINQPIEPKVALRLYKQITKYLSAQPVLYLQHRLVCADRMYGFPLHFVTESPTYALFANNVFRD
;
A
#
# COMPACT_ATOMS: atom_id res chain seq x y z
N MET A 1 -19.39 14.58 12.68
CA MET A 1 -19.45 13.60 11.58
C MET A 1 -19.12 12.23 12.17
N GLN A 2 -20.12 11.37 12.38
CA GLN A 2 -19.86 10.01 12.89
C GLN A 2 -19.10 9.23 11.80
N ARG A 3 -17.82 8.91 12.04
CA ARG A 3 -17.03 8.08 11.11
C ARG A 3 -17.66 6.70 11.07
N LYS A 4 -18.28 6.32 9.94
CA LYS A 4 -18.66 4.93 9.67
C LYS A 4 -17.40 4.09 9.89
N ARG A 5 -17.48 3.10 10.78
CA ARG A 5 -16.33 2.23 11.08
C ARG A 5 -16.03 1.41 9.83
N PHE A 6 -14.89 1.69 9.20
CA PHE A 6 -14.45 0.96 8.01
C PHE A 6 -14.29 -0.52 8.32
N ASN A 7 -14.80 -1.37 7.43
CA ASN A 7 -14.72 -2.82 7.55
C ASN A 7 -13.95 -3.37 6.34
N ILE A 8 -12.83 -4.05 6.58
CA ILE A 8 -12.00 -4.61 5.51
C ILE A 8 -12.74 -5.63 4.63
N ARG A 9 -13.87 -6.19 5.10
CA ARG A 9 -14.73 -7.03 4.27
C ARG A 9 -15.37 -6.28 3.10
N GLU A 10 -15.54 -4.95 3.22
CA GLU A 10 -15.98 -4.11 2.11
C GLU A 10 -14.96 -4.09 0.95
N LEU A 11 -13.69 -4.45 1.22
CA LEU A 11 -12.67 -4.68 0.19
C LEU A 11 -12.69 -6.13 -0.36
N GLY A 12 -13.60 -6.99 0.06
CA GLY A 12 -13.55 -8.42 -0.28
C GLY A 12 -12.42 -9.18 0.41
N ILE A 13 -11.91 -8.67 1.54
CA ILE A 13 -10.95 -9.37 2.40
C ILE A 13 -11.74 -10.11 3.49
N GLU A 14 -11.97 -11.40 3.29
CA GLU A 14 -12.64 -12.28 4.24
C GLU A 14 -11.61 -13.09 5.02
N THR A 15 -11.25 -12.61 6.21
CA THR A 15 -10.12 -13.15 6.97
C THR A 15 -10.47 -13.55 8.40
N LYS A 16 -9.69 -14.51 8.93
CA LYS A 16 -9.60 -14.83 10.36
C LYS A 16 -8.36 -14.22 11.01
N ALA A 17 -7.61 -13.37 10.29
CA ALA A 17 -6.39 -12.74 10.76
C ALA A 17 -6.62 -11.98 12.06
N LYS A 18 -5.59 -11.92 12.91
CA LYS A 18 -5.51 -10.89 13.94
C LYS A 18 -5.30 -9.53 13.27
N ILE A 19 -6.24 -8.61 13.46
CA ILE A 19 -6.18 -7.26 12.89
C ILE A 19 -5.65 -6.30 13.95
N PHE A 20 -4.53 -5.65 13.64
CA PHE A 20 -3.97 -4.55 14.41
C PHE A 20 -4.35 -3.22 13.75
N ALA A 21 -5.38 -2.57 14.29
CA ALA A 21 -5.83 -1.27 13.79
C ALA A 21 -5.13 -0.12 14.53
N ASP A 22 -4.61 0.85 13.76
CA ASP A 22 -4.08 2.13 14.24
C ASP A 22 -3.03 2.00 15.36
N LEU A 23 -2.17 0.96 15.28
CA LEU A 23 -1.04 0.82 16.18
C LEU A 23 -0.15 2.06 16.15
N ASP A 24 0.38 2.41 17.31
CA ASP A 24 1.35 3.49 17.48
C ASP A 24 2.71 3.13 16.85
N VAL A 25 3.54 4.16 16.66
CA VAL A 25 4.86 4.04 16.03
C VAL A 25 5.76 3.06 16.77
N GLY A 26 5.80 3.08 18.11
CA GLY A 26 6.66 2.19 18.91
C GLY A 26 6.26 0.73 18.77
N SER A 27 4.95 0.46 18.76
CA SER A 27 4.41 -0.89 18.50
C SER A 27 4.73 -1.36 17.09
N LEU A 28 4.56 -0.51 16.08
CA LEU A 28 4.86 -0.86 14.68
C LEU A 28 6.35 -1.14 14.47
N VAL A 29 7.24 -0.33 15.04
CA VAL A 29 8.69 -0.57 15.01
C VAL A 29 9.03 -1.89 15.69
N THR A 30 8.46 -2.15 16.87
CA THR A 30 8.67 -3.41 17.61
C THR A 30 8.23 -4.62 16.78
N HIS A 31 7.07 -4.53 16.13
CA HIS A 31 6.57 -5.59 15.26
C HIS A 31 7.44 -5.79 14.02
N ALA A 32 7.94 -4.71 13.39
CA ALA A 32 8.83 -4.79 12.23
C ALA A 32 10.13 -5.51 12.56
N VAL A 33 10.77 -5.17 13.69
CA VAL A 33 12.00 -5.85 14.15
C VAL A 33 11.72 -7.31 14.48
N ARG A 34 10.65 -7.62 15.23
CA ARG A 34 10.28 -9.00 15.58
C ARG A 34 9.96 -9.86 14.35
N LYS A 35 9.40 -9.27 13.30
CA LYS A 35 9.08 -9.95 12.04
C LYS A 35 10.28 -10.03 11.09
N GLY A 36 11.44 -9.49 11.47
CA GLY A 36 12.66 -9.48 10.66
C GLY A 36 12.54 -8.60 9.40
N GLU A 37 11.65 -7.61 9.39
CA GLU A 37 11.47 -6.69 8.26
C GLU A 37 12.42 -5.48 8.32
N GLY A 38 13.16 -5.33 9.43
CA GLY A 38 14.16 -4.28 9.62
C GLY A 38 14.91 -4.44 10.94
N GLU A 39 15.89 -3.57 11.14
CA GLU A 39 16.74 -3.52 12.33
C GLU A 39 16.87 -2.10 12.85
N LEU A 40 17.14 -1.93 14.14
CA LEU A 40 17.39 -0.61 14.70
C LEU A 40 18.85 -0.22 14.47
N SER A 41 19.06 0.96 13.89
CA SER A 41 20.37 1.60 13.89
C SER A 41 20.78 1.97 15.32
N ARG A 42 22.07 2.33 15.51
CA ARG A 42 22.59 2.84 16.79
C ARG A 42 21.78 4.03 17.34
N GLY A 43 21.18 4.84 16.47
CA GLY A 43 20.37 6.00 16.84
C GLY A 43 18.89 5.71 17.08
N GLY A 44 18.45 4.44 17.01
CA GLY A 44 17.05 4.05 17.21
C GLY A 44 16.15 4.17 15.97
N THR A 45 16.68 4.65 14.83
CA THR A 45 15.95 4.64 13.56
C THR A 45 15.79 3.21 13.04
N LEU A 46 14.57 2.85 12.62
CA LEU A 46 14.31 1.59 11.92
C LEU A 46 14.92 1.65 10.51
N VAL A 47 15.87 0.76 10.25
CA VAL A 47 16.53 0.57 8.95
C VAL A 47 15.87 -0.63 8.26
N ILE A 48 15.43 -0.42 7.03
CA ILE A 48 14.76 -1.42 6.21
C ILE A 48 15.47 -1.58 4.88
N LYS A 49 15.41 -2.77 4.28
CA LYS A 49 15.96 -3.06 2.96
C LYS A 49 14.83 -3.47 2.01
N THR A 50 14.70 -2.77 0.88
CA THR A 50 13.68 -3.07 -0.15
C THR A 50 14.29 -3.69 -1.42
N ARG A 51 15.53 -4.21 -1.34
CA ARG A 51 16.33 -4.71 -2.46
C ARG A 51 16.53 -6.23 -2.45
N GLU A 52 17.16 -6.73 -3.52
CA GLU A 52 17.27 -8.13 -3.99
C GLU A 52 17.71 -9.20 -2.98
N ASP A 53 18.34 -8.82 -1.87
CA ASP A 53 18.83 -9.74 -0.83
C ASP A 53 17.87 -9.90 0.35
N HIS A 54 16.67 -9.31 0.30
CA HIS A 54 15.74 -9.40 1.42
C HIS A 54 15.24 -10.84 1.60
N PRO A 55 15.53 -11.49 2.74
CA PRO A 55 15.28 -12.92 2.94
C PRO A 55 13.79 -13.31 2.84
N LYS A 56 12.88 -12.34 3.01
CA LYS A 56 11.43 -12.51 2.88
C LYS A 56 10.88 -12.27 1.46
N TYR A 57 11.48 -11.39 0.66
CA TYR A 57 10.86 -10.89 -0.58
C TYR A 57 11.53 -11.39 -1.87
N GLY A 58 12.65 -12.10 -1.76
CA GLY A 58 13.34 -12.71 -2.90
C GLY A 58 14.06 -11.71 -3.81
N PRO A 59 14.66 -12.17 -4.92
CA PRO A 59 15.40 -11.32 -5.83
C PRO A 59 14.47 -10.35 -6.57
N GLY A 60 14.69 -9.05 -6.38
CA GLY A 60 14.01 -7.95 -7.06
C GLY A 60 14.58 -6.59 -6.66
N ARG A 61 14.88 -5.72 -7.64
CA ARG A 61 15.57 -4.43 -7.42
C ARG A 61 14.60 -3.25 -7.28
N HIS A 62 13.68 -3.29 -6.33
CA HIS A 62 12.74 -2.18 -6.10
C HIS A 62 13.31 -1.16 -5.09
N THR A 63 14.35 -0.45 -5.54
CA THR A 63 14.97 0.66 -4.79
C THR A 63 14.42 2.04 -5.17
N GLY A 64 13.42 2.05 -6.04
CA GLY A 64 12.74 3.24 -6.52
C GLY A 64 11.39 2.89 -7.13
N ARG A 65 10.78 3.88 -7.80
CA ARG A 65 9.53 3.67 -8.53
C ARG A 65 9.77 2.75 -9.73
N SER A 66 8.75 1.98 -10.09
CA SER A 66 8.65 1.30 -11.37
C SER A 66 7.56 1.97 -12.23
N PRO A 67 7.85 3.05 -12.97
CA PRO A 67 6.82 3.78 -13.72
C PRO A 67 6.08 2.92 -14.74
N GLN A 68 6.75 1.89 -15.26
CA GLN A 68 6.21 0.98 -16.27
C GLN A 68 5.32 -0.12 -15.69
N ASP A 69 5.21 -0.23 -14.37
CA ASP A 69 4.31 -1.17 -13.69
C ASP A 69 3.08 -0.47 -13.08
N ARG A 70 2.80 0.77 -13.52
CA ARG A 70 1.61 1.53 -13.14
C ARG A 70 0.56 1.44 -14.24
N PHE A 71 -0.66 1.05 -13.85
CA PHE A 71 -1.80 0.92 -14.76
C PHE A 71 -3.03 1.64 -14.25
N PHE A 72 -3.90 2.06 -15.16
CA PHE A 72 -5.23 2.59 -14.88
C PHE A 72 -6.27 1.70 -15.54
N MET A 73 -7.31 1.35 -14.78
CA MET A 73 -8.42 0.58 -15.33
C MET A 73 -9.15 1.43 -16.36
N ASP A 74 -9.19 0.96 -17.60
CA ASP A 74 -9.79 1.73 -18.68
C ASP A 74 -11.30 1.49 -18.75
N HIS A 75 -12.07 2.49 -18.33
CA HIS A 75 -13.53 2.51 -18.43
C HIS A 75 -13.96 3.64 -19.36
N PRO A 76 -15.04 3.45 -20.16
CA PRO A 76 -15.57 4.50 -21.01
C PRO A 76 -15.85 5.82 -20.28
N GLU A 77 -16.29 5.73 -19.02
CA GLU A 77 -16.65 6.89 -18.17
C GLU A 77 -15.46 7.78 -17.79
N ILE A 78 -14.24 7.24 -17.80
CA ILE A 78 -13.03 7.98 -17.39
C ILE A 78 -11.96 8.04 -18.49
N HIS A 79 -12.17 7.36 -19.62
CA HIS A 79 -11.19 7.24 -20.69
C HIS A 79 -10.69 8.62 -21.14
N ASP A 80 -11.61 9.52 -21.47
CA ASP A 80 -11.29 10.86 -21.97
C ASP A 80 -10.77 11.82 -20.88
N ASN A 81 -10.84 11.42 -19.61
CA ASN A 81 -10.34 12.20 -18.48
C ASN A 81 -8.89 11.87 -18.11
N ILE A 82 -8.31 10.82 -18.72
CA ILE A 82 -6.94 10.37 -18.43
C ILE A 82 -6.02 10.81 -19.56
N ASP A 83 -4.90 11.46 -19.20
CA ASP A 83 -3.82 11.71 -20.14
C ASP A 83 -3.06 10.41 -20.42
N TRP A 84 -3.44 9.69 -21.47
CA TRP A 84 -2.77 8.45 -21.90
C TRP A 84 -1.44 8.69 -22.62
N GLN A 85 -1.18 9.91 -23.09
CA GLN A 85 -0.04 10.24 -23.94
C GLN A 85 1.18 10.73 -23.13
N VAL A 86 1.03 10.93 -21.82
CA VAL A 86 2.15 11.27 -20.94
C VAL A 86 3.27 10.23 -21.02
N GLN A 87 4.49 10.69 -21.30
CA GLN A 87 5.67 9.82 -21.49
C GLN A 87 6.70 10.00 -20.38
N ASP A 88 7.34 8.89 -20.01
CA ASP A 88 8.49 8.91 -19.13
C ASP A 88 9.65 9.65 -19.79
N ALA A 89 10.25 10.59 -19.06
CA ALA A 89 11.26 11.48 -19.62
C ALA A 89 12.48 10.74 -20.18
N LYS A 90 12.84 9.59 -19.59
CA LYS A 90 14.04 8.81 -19.95
C LYS A 90 13.74 7.74 -20.99
N SER A 91 12.74 6.89 -20.75
CA SER A 91 12.41 5.73 -21.58
C SER A 91 11.50 6.05 -22.76
N LYS A 92 10.88 7.24 -22.76
CA LYS A 92 9.86 7.67 -23.76
C LYS A 92 8.64 6.78 -23.86
N LYS A 93 8.49 5.82 -22.95
CA LYS A 93 7.30 4.96 -22.87
C LYS A 93 6.16 5.68 -22.16
N PRO A 94 4.89 5.33 -22.45
CA PRO A 94 3.75 5.86 -21.71
C PRO A 94 3.89 5.62 -20.19
N ILE A 95 3.52 6.61 -19.38
CA ILE A 95 3.45 6.47 -17.92
C ILE A 95 2.08 5.94 -17.50
N ASN A 96 1.01 6.47 -18.10
CA ASN A 96 -0.35 6.02 -17.84
C ASN A 96 -0.68 4.92 -18.85
N GLN A 97 -0.70 3.67 -18.38
CA GLN A 97 -0.98 2.52 -19.23
C GLN A 97 -2.39 1.99 -18.94
N PRO A 98 -3.23 1.75 -19.96
CA PRO A 98 -4.53 1.16 -19.75
C PRO A 98 -4.39 -0.32 -19.37
N ILE A 99 -5.28 -0.79 -18.50
CA ILE A 99 -5.47 -2.22 -18.23
C ILE A 99 -6.96 -2.54 -18.37
N GLU A 100 -7.26 -3.67 -19.03
CA GLU A 100 -8.63 -4.12 -19.19
C GLU A 100 -9.27 -4.39 -17.80
N PRO A 101 -10.52 -3.94 -17.55
CA PRO A 101 -11.19 -4.15 -16.26
C PRO A 101 -11.19 -5.60 -15.77
N LYS A 102 -11.40 -6.57 -16.67
CA LYS A 102 -11.36 -8.01 -16.32
C LYS A 102 -10.01 -8.46 -15.78
N VAL A 103 -8.90 -7.89 -16.28
CA VAL A 103 -7.54 -8.22 -15.85
C VAL A 103 -7.26 -7.57 -14.49
N ALA A 104 -7.60 -6.30 -14.33
CA ALA A 104 -7.45 -5.61 -13.05
C ALA A 104 -8.27 -6.26 -11.92
N LEU A 105 -9.52 -6.66 -12.20
CA LEU A 105 -10.35 -7.40 -11.25
C LEU A 105 -9.78 -8.78 -10.91
N ARG A 106 -9.11 -9.45 -11.85
CA ARG A 106 -8.41 -10.72 -11.58
C ARG A 106 -7.24 -10.50 -10.63
N LEU A 107 -6.42 -9.46 -10.84
CA LEU A 107 -5.32 -9.09 -9.93
C LEU A 107 -5.86 -8.72 -8.54
N TYR A 108 -6.93 -7.92 -8.50
CA TYR A 108 -7.60 -7.55 -7.25
C TYR A 108 -8.02 -8.78 -6.44
N LYS A 109 -8.69 -9.75 -7.07
CA LYS A 109 -9.08 -11.01 -6.42
C LYS A 109 -7.89 -11.83 -5.92
N GLN A 110 -6.77 -11.83 -6.63
CA GLN A 110 -5.55 -12.52 -6.18
C GLN A 110 -4.98 -11.84 -4.92
N ILE A 111 -4.93 -10.51 -4.89
CA ILE A 111 -4.46 -9.74 -3.75
C ILE A 111 -5.37 -9.92 -2.53
N THR A 112 -6.69 -9.80 -2.70
CA THR A 112 -7.62 -9.95 -1.58
C THR A 112 -7.65 -11.38 -1.05
N LYS A 113 -7.53 -12.40 -1.92
CA LYS A 113 -7.36 -13.79 -1.51
C LYS A 113 -6.05 -13.98 -0.72
N TYR A 114 -4.95 -13.42 -1.20
CA TYR A 114 -3.66 -13.48 -0.51
C TYR A 114 -3.72 -12.84 0.88
N LEU A 115 -4.27 -11.62 1.00
CA LEU A 115 -4.43 -10.91 2.26
C LEU A 115 -5.39 -11.64 3.21
N SER A 116 -6.45 -12.23 2.67
CA SER A 116 -7.43 -13.00 3.45
C SER A 116 -6.82 -14.20 4.14
N ALA A 117 -5.81 -14.82 3.52
CA ALA A 117 -5.09 -15.97 4.06
C ALA A 117 -3.99 -15.61 5.08
N GLN A 118 -3.67 -14.33 5.27
CA GLN A 118 -2.63 -13.93 6.21
C GLN A 118 -3.08 -14.16 7.66
N PRO A 119 -2.17 -14.58 8.56
CA PRO A 119 -2.50 -14.75 9.98
C PRO A 119 -2.64 -13.41 10.72
N VAL A 120 -2.02 -12.35 10.20
CA VAL A 120 -1.98 -11.01 10.80
C VAL A 120 -2.10 -9.96 9.73
N LEU A 121 -2.92 -8.93 9.98
CA LEU A 121 -3.02 -7.74 9.15
C LEU A 121 -2.92 -6.47 10.00
N TYR A 122 -2.42 -5.41 9.39
CA TYR A 122 -2.33 -4.07 9.93
C TYR A 122 -3.27 -3.17 9.15
N LEU A 123 -4.11 -2.44 9.88
CA LEU A 123 -5.04 -1.44 9.34
C LEU A 123 -4.61 -0.07 9.85
N GLN A 124 -4.45 0.90 8.96
CA GLN A 124 -4.15 2.29 9.31
C GLN A 124 -5.17 3.21 8.65
N HIS A 125 -5.91 3.94 9.49
CA HIS A 125 -6.79 5.03 9.07
C HIS A 125 -5.97 6.31 8.98
N ARG A 126 -6.00 6.96 7.82
CA ARG A 126 -5.18 8.14 7.55
C ARG A 126 -5.95 9.19 6.77
N LEU A 127 -5.40 10.39 6.68
CA LEU A 127 -5.88 11.49 5.86
C LEU A 127 -4.76 11.99 4.95
N VAL A 128 -5.11 12.28 3.70
CA VAL A 128 -4.31 13.11 2.80
C VAL A 128 -4.95 14.49 2.68
N CYS A 129 -4.11 15.51 2.45
CA CYS A 129 -4.44 16.93 2.52
C CYS A 129 -4.65 17.44 3.96
N ALA A 130 -4.05 18.58 4.27
CA ALA A 130 -4.17 19.22 5.60
C ALA A 130 -5.44 20.08 5.72
N ASP A 131 -5.99 20.53 4.60
CA ASP A 131 -7.23 21.28 4.56
C ASP A 131 -8.40 20.35 4.92
N ARG A 132 -9.18 20.73 5.92
CA ARG A 132 -10.33 19.95 6.40
C ARG A 132 -11.46 19.83 5.37
N MET A 133 -11.59 20.78 4.46
CA MET A 133 -12.63 20.78 3.42
C MET A 133 -12.28 19.82 2.27
N TYR A 134 -10.99 19.59 2.02
CA TYR A 134 -10.49 18.77 0.92
C TYR A 134 -9.77 17.50 1.39
N GLY A 135 -9.80 17.23 2.71
CA GLY A 135 -9.20 16.05 3.32
C GLY A 135 -9.85 14.77 2.82
N PHE A 136 -9.04 13.83 2.33
CA PHE A 136 -9.54 12.56 1.83
C PHE A 136 -9.14 11.40 2.77
N PRO A 137 -10.09 10.61 3.28
CA PRO A 137 -9.80 9.46 4.13
C PRO A 137 -9.16 8.32 3.35
N LEU A 138 -8.10 7.75 3.93
CA LEU A 138 -7.36 6.62 3.40
C LEU A 138 -7.43 5.46 4.39
N HIS A 139 -7.65 4.26 3.84
CA HIS A 139 -7.64 3.00 4.59
C HIS A 139 -6.52 2.12 4.06
N PHE A 140 -5.43 2.01 4.81
CA PHE A 140 -4.29 1.18 4.43
C PHE A 140 -4.42 -0.19 5.09
N VAL A 141 -4.47 -1.26 4.27
CA VAL A 141 -4.47 -2.64 4.73
C VAL A 141 -3.20 -3.33 4.21
N THR A 142 -2.41 -3.88 5.12
CA THR A 142 -1.15 -4.56 4.77
C THR A 142 -0.85 -5.68 5.75
N GLU A 143 -0.11 -6.70 5.32
CA GLU A 143 0.44 -7.72 6.21
C GLU A 143 1.73 -7.26 6.92
N SER A 144 2.32 -6.13 6.50
CA SER A 144 3.63 -5.64 6.98
C SER A 144 3.49 -4.50 7.99
N PRO A 145 4.04 -4.64 9.22
CA PRO A 145 4.13 -3.52 10.16
C PRO A 145 4.98 -2.36 9.62
N THR A 146 6.00 -2.66 8.81
CA THR A 146 6.87 -1.66 8.18
C THR A 146 6.09 -0.75 7.24
N TYR A 147 5.26 -1.32 6.36
CA TYR A 147 4.44 -0.51 5.45
C TYR A 147 3.28 0.19 6.16
N ALA A 148 2.79 -0.35 7.28
CA ALA A 148 1.86 0.37 8.16
C ALA A 148 2.53 1.59 8.83
N LEU A 149 3.79 1.45 9.27
CA LEU A 149 4.57 2.56 9.80
C LEU A 149 4.85 3.63 8.73
N PHE A 150 5.16 3.21 7.50
CA PHE A 150 5.31 4.14 6.38
C PHE A 150 4.03 4.98 6.18
N ALA A 151 2.86 4.35 6.18
CA ALA A 151 1.59 5.07 6.07
C ALA A 151 1.35 6.03 7.25
N ASN A 152 1.74 5.64 8.47
CA ASN A 152 1.67 6.51 9.64
C ASN A 152 2.55 7.77 9.48
N ASN A 153 3.77 7.61 8.95
CA ASN A 153 4.72 8.71 8.82
C ASN A 153 4.40 9.68 7.66
N VAL A 154 3.86 9.17 6.55
CA VAL A 154 3.65 9.95 5.32
C VAL A 154 2.28 10.66 5.31
N PHE A 155 1.28 10.09 5.98
CA PHE A 155 -0.09 10.61 5.99
C PHE A 155 -0.50 11.11 7.39
N ARG A 156 -1.56 11.92 7.43
CA ARG A 156 -2.11 12.49 8.67
C ARG A 156 -3.05 11.50 9.36
N ASP A 157 -3.36 11.76 10.62
CA ASP A 157 -4.36 11.08 11.45
C ASP A 157 -5.79 11.61 11.23
#